data_AF-A0A7V9ER16-F1
#
_entry.id   AF-A0A7V9ER16-F1
#
_cell.length_a   1.000
_cell.length_b   1.000
_cell.length_c   1.000
_cell.angle_alpha   90.00
_cell.angle_beta   90.00
_cell.angle_gamma   90.00
#
_symmetry.space_group_name_H-M   'P 1'
#
loop_
_entity.id
_entity.type
_entity.pdbx_description
1 polymer ?
#
loop_
_entity_poly.entity_id
_entity_poly.type
_entity_poly.pdbx_seq_one_letter_code
_entity_poly.pdbx_strand_id
1 'polypeptide(L)' 'MKLVIAATGASGTVYLQRLLDQIDASANEVHLVMSTHAKQVAATEVDRLE' A
#
# COMPACT_ATOMS: atom_id res chain seq x y z
N MET A 1 -9.69 -5.88 12.91
CA MET A 1 -9.98 -7.00 11.98
C MET A 1 -8.72 -7.40 11.21
N LYS A 2 -8.73 -8.50 10.44
CA LYS A 2 -7.62 -8.83 9.51
C LYS A 2 -7.95 -8.32 8.12
N LEU A 3 -7.10 -7.46 7.55
CA LEU A 3 -7.25 -6.88 6.23
C LEU A 3 -6.14 -7.39 5.31
N VAL A 4 -6.51 -7.87 4.13
CA VAL A 4 -5.54 -8.21 3.08
C VAL A 4 -5.66 -7.17 1.98
N ILE A 5 -4.61 -6.40 1.76
CA ILE A 5 -4.56 -5.33 0.76
C ILE A 5 -3.53 -5.71 -0.29
N ALA A 6 -3.93 -5.71 -1.56
CA ALA A 6 -3.05 -6.04 -2.68
C ALA A 6 -2.84 -4.82 -3.57
N ALA A 7 -1.57 -4.53 -3.85
CA ALA A 7 -1.18 -3.48 -4.79
C ALA A 7 -0.61 -4.11 -6.08
N THR A 8 -1.05 -3.57 -7.22
CA THR A 8 -0.60 -3.97 -8.56
C THR A 8 0.16 -2.81 -9.24
N GLY A 9 0.75 -3.06 -10.41
CA GLY A 9 1.57 -2.08 -11.14
C GLY A 9 0.78 -1.00 -11.88
N ALA A 10 -0.40 -0.62 -11.38
CA ALA A 10 -1.14 0.52 -11.90
C ALA A 10 -0.66 1.81 -11.23
N SER A 11 -0.66 2.91 -11.98
CA SER A 11 -0.40 4.24 -11.41
C SER A 11 -1.43 4.56 -10.32
N GLY A 12 -0.98 5.19 -9.23
CA GLY A 12 -1.86 5.55 -8.11
C GLY A 12 -1.35 5.14 -6.73
N THR A 13 -0.03 5.06 -6.55
CA THR A 13 0.61 4.68 -5.29
C THR A 13 0.16 5.57 -4.12
N VAL A 14 -0.15 6.84 -4.38
CA VAL A 14 -0.67 7.78 -3.37
C VAL A 14 -1.97 7.28 -2.73
N TYR A 15 -2.82 6.55 -3.45
CA TYR A 15 -4.05 6.01 -2.89
C TYR A 15 -3.77 4.86 -1.92
N LEU A 16 -2.77 4.02 -2.21
CA LEU A 16 -2.34 2.97 -1.30
C LEU A 16 -1.77 3.57 -0.02
N GLN A 17 -0.87 4.56 -0.14
CA GLN A 17 -0.30 5.24 1.02
C GLN A 17 -1.39 5.84 1.91
N ARG A 18 -2.34 6.57 1.31
CA ARG A 18 -3.43 7.23 2.06
C ARG A 18 -4.39 6.24 2.67
N LEU A 19 -4.64 5.11 2.02
CA LEU A 19 -5.42 4.03 2.61
C LEU A 19 -4.72 3.46 3.85
N LEU A 20 -3.41 3.17 3.75
CA LEU A 20 -2.63 2.63 4.86
C LEU A 20 -2.55 3.62 6.04
N ASP A 21 -2.32 4.90 5.76
CA ASP A 21 -2.30 5.99 6.77
C ASP A 21 -3.60 6.09 7.58
N GLN A 22 -4.74 5.71 7.00
CA GLN A 22 -6.06 5.79 7.65
C GLN A 22 -6.44 4.53 8.42
N ILE A 23 -5.69 3.44 8.28
CA ILE A 23 -5.98 2.21 9.02
C ILE A 23 -5.37 2.32 10.41
N ASP A 24 -6.24 2.33 11.43
CA ASP A 24 -5.80 2.17 12.81
C ASP A 24 -5.20 0.77 13.02
N ALA A 25 -3.88 0.72 13.10
CA ALA A 25 -3.09 -0.50 13.30
C ALA A 25 -3.24 -1.11 14.71
N SER A 26 -3.76 -0.35 15.69
CA SER A 26 -4.07 -0.89 17.02
C SER A 26 -5.37 -1.71 17.00
N ALA A 27 -6.28 -1.40 16.08
CA ALA A 27 -7.56 -2.08 15.91
C ALA A 27 -7.55 -3.11 14.75
N ASN A 28 -6.60 -3.01 13.82
CA ASN A 28 -6.55 -3.81 12.61
C ASN A 28 -5.16 -4.37 12.30
N GLU A 29 -5.12 -5.64 11.91
CA GLU A 29 -3.94 -6.30 11.38
C GLU A 29 -3.97 -6.21 9.85
N VAL A 30 -2.93 -5.64 9.23
CA VAL A 30 -2.85 -5.45 7.79
C VAL A 30 -1.80 -6.36 7.19
N HIS A 31 -2.21 -7.15 6.20
CA HIS A 31 -1.31 -7.92 5.35
C HIS A 31 -1.25 -7.26 3.97
N LEU A 32 -0.17 -6.52 3.71
CA LEU A 32 0.08 -5.87 2.42
C LEU A 32 0.83 -6.83 1.49
N VAL A 33 0.28 -7.05 0.29
CA VAL A 33 0.92 -7.81 -0.78
C VAL A 33 1.17 -6.88 -1.96
N MET A 34 2.41 -6.82 -2.42
CA MET A 34 2.79 -5.99 -3.58
C MET A 34 3.41 -6.87 -4.66
N SER A 35 2.90 -6.75 -5.90
CA SER A 35 3.57 -7.35 -7.05
C SER A 35 4.92 -6.67 -7.34
N THR A 36 5.78 -7.31 -8.13
CA THR A 36 7.05 -6.70 -8.56
C THR A 36 6.82 -5.36 -9.27
N HIS A 37 5.81 -5.26 -10.14
CA HIS A 37 5.47 -4.02 -10.83
C HIS A 37 4.90 -2.96 -9.87
N ALA A 38 4.15 -3.34 -8.84
CA ALA A 38 3.68 -2.40 -7.83
C ALA A 38 4.84 -1.73 -7.09
N LYS A 39 5.89 -2.49 -6.76
CA LYS A 39 7.11 -1.94 -6.13
C LYS A 39 7.85 -0.97 -7.05
N GLN A 40 7.91 -1.27 -8.35
CA GLN A 40 8.53 -0.39 -9.34
C GLN A 40 7.76 0.92 -9.50
N VAL A 41 6.43 0.85 -9.67
CA VAL A 41 5.57 2.05 -9.77
C VAL A 41 5.68 2.88 -8.50
N ALA A 42 5.62 2.23 -7.33
CA ALA A 42 5.79 2.91 -6.05
C ALA A 42 7.08 3.71 -5.95
N ALA A 43 8.21 3.12 -6.35
CA ALA A 43 9.51 3.78 -6.34
C ALA A 43 9.60 4.99 -7.29
N THR A 44 8.69 5.11 -8.27
CA THR A 44 8.63 6.24 -9.20
C THR A 44 7.62 7.32 -8.81
N GLU A 45 6.61 6.98 -8.02
CA GLU A 45 5.47 7.87 -7.73
C GLU A 45 5.53 8.53 -6.34
N VAL A 46 6.21 7.89 -5.38
CA VAL A 46 6.32 8.40 -4.01
C VAL A 46 7.73 8.18 -3.47
N ASP A 47 8.21 9.10 -2.63
CA ASP A 47 9.55 8.99 -2.03
C ASP A 47 9.68 7.76 -1.12
N ARG A 48 8.62 7.44 -0.37
CA ARG A 48 8.55 6.27 0.50
C ARG A 48 7.09 5.84 0.72
N LEU A 49 6.84 4.54 0.61
CA LEU A 49 5.62 3.90 1.11
C LEU A 49 5.88 3.53 2.57
N GLU A 50 5.17 4.17 3.50
CA GLU A 50 5.13 3.82 4.93
C GLU A 50 3.92 2.94 5.24
#